data_AF-A0A7S0FI74-F1
#
_entry.id   AF-A0A7S0FI74-F1
#
_cell.length_a   1.000
_cell.length_b   1.000
_cell.length_c   1.000
_cell.angle_alpha   90.00
_cell.angle_beta   90.00
_cell.angle_gamma   90.00
#
_symmetry.space_group_name_H-M   'P 1'
#
loop_
_entity.id
_entity.type
_entity.pdbx_description
1 polymer ?
#
loop_
_entity_poly.entity_id
_entity_poly.type
_entity_poly.pdbx_seq_one_letter_code
_entity_poly.pdbx_strand_id
1 'polypeptide(L)'
;VVATPAVFMVPDSWTDGLVDKAFGILVAANVSAHSWVGLNYVVTDYVPKVSKSLLGPARIVTAGIGAVTLFGLGKIAVSSEGGIKGAVKGLWSPKKKTVAEE
;
A
#
# COMPACT_ATOMS: atom_id res chain seq x y z
N VAL A 1 7.01 -8.18 -5.53
CA VAL A 1 6.72 -6.85 -6.10
C VAL A 1 7.40 -6.62 -7.45
N VAL A 2 8.52 -7.28 -7.78
CA VAL A 2 9.16 -7.13 -9.11
C VAL A 2 8.22 -7.48 -10.28
N ALA A 3 7.34 -8.47 -10.10
CA ALA A 3 6.33 -8.84 -11.10
C ALA A 3 5.06 -7.95 -11.10
N THR A 4 4.99 -6.90 -10.27
CA THR A 4 3.82 -6.02 -10.15
C THR A 4 3.35 -5.46 -11.49
N PRO A 5 4.23 -4.93 -12.39
CA PRO A 5 3.78 -4.45 -13.69
C PRO A 5 3.05 -5.52 -14.51
N ALA A 6 3.55 -6.76 -14.51
CA ALA A 6 2.93 -7.87 -15.24
C ALA A 6 1.52 -8.17 -14.69
N VAL A 7 1.36 -8.26 -13.37
CA VAL A 7 0.04 -8.53 -12.73
C VAL A 7 -0.98 -7.43 -13.05
N PHE A 8 -0.54 -6.18 -13.18
CA PHE A 8 -1.39 -5.06 -13.56
C PHE A 8 -1.87 -5.11 -15.01
N MET A 9 -1.07 -5.67 -15.92
CA MET A 9 -1.38 -5.79 -17.35
C MET A 9 -2.23 -7.02 -17.70
N VAL A 10 -2.30 -8.02 -16.82
CA VAL A 10 -3.17 -9.19 -17.02
C VAL A 10 -4.65 -8.79 -16.94
N PRO A 11 -5.51 -9.28 -17.86
CA PRO A 11 -6.95 -9.06 -17.82
C PRO A 11 -7.55 -9.43 -16.46
N ASP A 12 -8.52 -8.66 -15.99
CA ASP A 12 -9.08 -8.86 -14.65
C ASP A 12 -9.81 -10.20 -14.51
N SER A 13 -10.32 -10.76 -15.62
CA SER A 13 -10.94 -12.10 -15.66
C SER A 13 -9.98 -13.27 -15.46
N TRP A 14 -8.67 -13.02 -15.36
CA TRP A 14 -7.65 -14.06 -15.16
C TRP A 14 -7.04 -14.02 -13.76
N THR A 15 -7.28 -12.95 -13.00
CA THR A 15 -6.70 -12.73 -11.65
C THR A 15 -7.77 -12.45 -10.59
N ASP A 16 -9.03 -12.57 -10.97
CA ASP A 16 -10.18 -12.28 -10.16
C ASP A 16 -10.25 -13.11 -8.87
N GLY A 17 -10.73 -12.47 -7.81
CA GLY A 17 -10.90 -13.10 -6.51
C GLY A 17 -9.58 -13.36 -5.78
N LEU A 18 -9.18 -14.63 -5.67
CA LEU A 18 -8.11 -15.06 -4.77
C LEU A 18 -6.73 -14.52 -5.17
N VAL A 19 -6.43 -14.48 -6.47
CA VAL A 19 -5.12 -14.05 -6.98
C VAL A 19 -4.89 -12.57 -6.68
N ASP A 20 -5.85 -11.71 -7.00
CA ASP A 20 -5.76 -10.27 -6.71
C ASP A 20 -5.71 -9.97 -5.20
N LYS A 21 -6.40 -10.74 -4.37
CA LYS A 21 -6.33 -10.62 -2.90
C LYS A 21 -4.96 -11.02 -2.36
N ALA A 22 -4.44 -12.18 -2.79
CA ALA A 22 -3.13 -12.66 -2.37
C ALA A 22 -2.01 -11.70 -2.83
N PHE A 23 -2.08 -11.25 -4.08
CA PHE A 23 -1.19 -10.22 -4.60
C PHE A 23 -1.31 -8.92 -3.81
N GLY A 24 -2.52 -8.46 -3.53
CA GLY A 24 -2.78 -7.28 -2.71
C GLY A 24 -2.17 -7.37 -1.32
N ILE A 25 -2.27 -8.52 -0.65
CA ILE A 25 -1.63 -8.74 0.66
C ILE A 25 -0.11 -8.70 0.55
N LEU A 26 0.49 -9.31 -0.49
CA LEU A 26 1.93 -9.24 -0.71
C LEU A 26 2.40 -7.81 -0.97
N VAL A 27 1.63 -7.02 -1.73
CA VAL A 27 1.90 -5.60 -1.96
C VAL A 27 1.78 -4.81 -0.66
N ALA A 28 0.70 -5.01 0.11
CA ALA A 28 0.49 -4.35 1.40
C ALA A 28 1.65 -4.63 2.37
N ALA A 29 2.03 -5.90 2.53
CA ALA A 29 3.14 -6.30 3.39
C ALA A 29 4.47 -5.69 2.95
N ASN A 30 4.78 -5.77 1.65
CA ASN A 30 6.05 -5.27 1.13
C ASN A 30 6.16 -3.74 1.23
N VAL A 31 5.12 -3.01 0.79
CA VAL A 31 5.11 -1.54 0.83
C VAL A 31 5.20 -1.05 2.27
N SER A 32 4.41 -1.58 3.19
CA SER A 32 4.45 -1.19 4.60
C SER A 32 5.81 -1.50 5.25
N ALA A 33 6.35 -2.71 5.03
CA ALA A 33 7.64 -3.09 5.60
C ALA A 33 8.80 -2.27 5.04
N HIS A 34 8.87 -2.12 3.71
CA HIS A 34 9.91 -1.32 3.05
C HIS A 34 9.87 0.15 3.50
N SER A 35 8.66 0.73 3.59
CA SER A 35 8.49 2.13 4.01
C SER A 35 8.85 2.33 5.49
N TRP A 36 8.49 1.38 6.36
CA TRP A 36 8.85 1.43 7.77
C TRP A 36 10.37 1.36 7.98
N VAL A 37 11.06 0.48 7.26
CA VAL A 37 12.53 0.40 7.29
C VAL A 37 13.17 1.70 6.76
N GLY A 38 12.68 2.22 5.63
CA GLY A 38 13.12 3.50 5.07
C GLY A 38 12.97 4.66 6.06
N LEU A 39 11.83 4.76 6.73
CA LEU A 39 11.60 5.79 7.76
C LEU A 39 12.52 5.62 8.97
N ASN A 40 12.93 4.40 9.33
CA ASN A 40 13.90 4.21 10.40
C ASN A 40 15.30 4.72 10.06
N TYR A 41 15.70 4.71 8.79
CA TYR A 41 16.91 5.39 8.34
C TYR A 41 16.78 6.90 8.50
N VAL A 42 15.67 7.50 8.07
CA VAL A 42 15.39 8.93 8.28
C VAL A 42 15.41 9.28 9.78
N VAL A 43 14.77 8.47 10.62
CA VAL A 43 14.79 8.66 12.08
C VAL A 43 16.22 8.63 12.62
N THR A 44 17.03 7.67 12.18
CA THR A 44 18.42 7.52 12.63
C THR A 44 19.29 8.69 12.18
N ASP A 45 19.08 9.22 10.97
CA ASP A 45 19.89 10.30 10.40
C ASP A 45 19.54 11.69 10.95
N TYR A 46 18.28 11.93 11.33
CA TYR A 46 17.81 13.28 11.65
C TYR A 46 17.36 13.48 13.10
N VAL A 47 16.83 12.46 13.79
CA VAL A 47 16.34 12.64 15.16
C VAL A 47 17.45 12.96 16.16
N PRO A 48 18.63 12.29 16.13
CA PRO A 48 19.72 12.59 17.07
C PRO A 48 20.27 14.01 16.94
N LYS A 49 20.08 14.67 15.78
CA LYS A 49 20.49 16.06 15.53
C LYS A 49 19.60 17.06 16.26
N VAL A 50 18.35 16.68 16.57
CA VAL A 50 17.40 17.47 17.36
C VAL A 50 17.49 17.08 18.83
N SER A 51 17.34 15.79 19.13
CA SER A 51 17.50 15.24 20.47
C SER A 51 17.72 13.73 20.42
N LYS A 52 18.77 13.25 21.10
CA LYS A 52 19.05 11.82 21.22
C LYS A 52 18.00 11.06 22.03
N SER A 53 17.35 11.71 23.00
CA SER A 53 16.31 11.06 23.82
C SER A 53 15.05 10.72 23.04
N LEU A 54 14.81 11.40 21.91
CA LEU A 54 13.64 11.18 21.06
C LEU A 54 13.79 9.99 20.11
N LEU A 55 14.97 9.37 20.01
CA LEU A 55 15.22 8.30 19.04
C LEU A 55 14.32 7.08 19.29
N GLY A 56 14.19 6.64 20.54
CA GLY A 56 13.32 5.53 20.93
C GLY A 56 11.83 5.83 20.62
N PRO A 57 11.27 6.94 21.13
CA PRO A 57 9.91 7.36 20.83
C PRO A 57 9.62 7.48 19.32
N ALA A 58 10.54 8.06 18.54
CA ALA A 58 10.36 8.19 17.09
C ALA A 58 10.26 6.82 16.39
N ARG A 59 11.08 5.84 16.79
CA ARG A 59 11.00 4.47 16.26
C ARG A 59 9.66 3.79 16.60
N ILE A 60 9.16 3.98 17.81
CA ILE A 60 7.85 3.46 18.22
C ILE A 60 6.73 4.07 17.37
N VAL A 61 6.74 5.39 17.16
CA VAL A 61 5.75 6.07 16.32
C VAL A 61 5.80 5.56 14.88
N THR A 62 7.00 5.46 14.27
CA THR A 62 7.13 4.93 12.90
C THR A 62 6.67 3.48 12.78
N ALA A 63 6.91 2.64 13.80
CA ALA A 63 6.37 1.29 13.85
C ALA A 63 4.84 1.27 13.91
N GLY A 64 4.24 2.16 14.72
CA GLY A 64 2.80 2.35 14.78
C GLY A 64 2.20 2.77 13.43
N ILE A 65 2.84 3.72 12.74
CA ILE A 65 2.45 4.13 11.38
C ILE A 65 2.53 2.94 10.43
N GLY A 66 3.64 2.21 10.43
CA GLY A 66 3.82 1.03 9.58
C GLY A 66 2.75 -0.04 9.81
N ALA A 67 2.37 -0.29 11.07
CA ALA A 67 1.29 -1.21 11.42
C ALA A 67 -0.07 -0.71 10.90
N VAL A 68 -0.42 0.55 11.13
CA VAL A 68 -1.67 1.14 10.61
C VAL A 68 -1.73 1.07 9.09
N THR A 69 -0.63 1.38 8.39
CA THR A 69 -0.55 1.25 6.93
C THR A 69 -0.74 -0.20 6.48
N LEU A 70 -0.11 -1.17 7.15
CA LEU A 70 -0.30 -2.59 6.85
C LEU A 70 -1.75 -3.03 7.00
N PHE A 71 -2.43 -2.64 8.08
CA PHE A 71 -3.83 -2.95 8.29
C PHE A 71 -4.74 -2.25 7.28
N GLY A 72 -4.49 -0.97 6.98
CA GLY A 72 -5.26 -0.21 6.00
C GLY A 72 -5.15 -0.78 4.59
N LEU A 73 -3.92 -1.04 4.12
CA LEU A 73 -3.69 -1.66 2.81
C LEU A 73 -4.16 -3.11 2.77
N GLY A 74 -3.98 -3.86 3.87
CA GLY A 74 -4.49 -5.22 4.00
C GLY A 74 -6.02 -5.28 3.89
N LYS A 75 -6.73 -4.33 4.51
CA LYS A 75 -8.19 -4.20 4.36
C LYS A 75 -8.58 -3.94 2.91
N ILE A 76 -7.93 -3.01 2.22
CA ILE A 76 -8.18 -2.75 0.78
C ILE A 76 -7.94 -4.02 -0.03
N ALA A 77 -6.84 -4.74 0.25
CA ALA A 77 -6.49 -5.96 -0.46
C ALA A 77 -7.59 -7.03 -0.38
N VAL A 78 -8.28 -7.19 0.76
CA VAL A 78 -9.24 -8.29 0.97
C VAL A 78 -10.71 -7.90 0.78
N SER A 79 -11.06 -6.64 1.06
CA SER A 79 -12.45 -6.17 1.12
C SER A 79 -12.89 -5.37 -0.10
N SER A 80 -11.96 -4.80 -0.88
CA SER A 80 -12.31 -4.01 -2.07
C SER A 80 -12.46 -4.90 -3.31
N GLU A 81 -13.35 -4.50 -4.22
CA GLU A 81 -13.50 -5.13 -5.53
C GLU A 81 -12.21 -4.97 -6.35
N GLY A 82 -11.64 -6.08 -6.84
CA GLY A 82 -10.32 -6.11 -7.50
C GLY A 82 -9.12 -5.83 -6.57
N GLY A 83 -9.32 -5.72 -5.26
CA GLY A 83 -8.25 -5.48 -4.29
C GLY A 83 -7.43 -4.21 -4.56
N ILE A 84 -6.13 -4.26 -4.28
CA ILE A 84 -5.22 -3.11 -4.51
C ILE A 84 -5.10 -2.80 -6.02
N LYS A 85 -5.08 -3.82 -6.88
CA LYS A 85 -5.02 -3.65 -8.35
C LYS A 85 -6.24 -2.88 -8.86
N GLY A 86 -7.43 -3.28 -8.43
CA GLY A 86 -8.69 -2.62 -8.75
C GLY A 86 -8.73 -1.17 -8.26
N ALA A 87 -8.31 -0.91 -7.03
CA ALA A 87 -8.22 0.45 -6.49
C ALA A 87 -7.31 1.36 -7.32
N VAL A 88 -6.12 0.87 -7.70
CA VAL A 88 -5.17 1.64 -8.53
C VAL A 88 -5.71 1.84 -9.96
N LYS A 89 -6.25 0.80 -10.60
CA LYS A 89 -6.87 0.93 -11.93
C LYS A 89 -8.06 1.88 -11.93
N GLY A 90 -8.89 1.84 -10.89
CA GLY A 90 -10.03 2.74 -10.71
C GLY A 90 -9.60 4.21 -10.56
N LEU A 91 -8.49 4.46 -9.86
CA LEU A 91 -7.91 5.81 -9.76
C LEU A 91 -7.29 6.28 -11.09
N TRP A 92 -6.68 5.37 -11.85
CA TRP A 92 -6.00 5.67 -13.11
C TRP A 92 -6.97 5.80 -14.31
N SER A 93 -8.13 5.16 -14.24
CA SER A 93 -9.11 5.17 -15.33
C SER A 93 -9.85 6.51 -15.38
N PRO A 94 -10.06 7.08 -16.59
CA PRO A 94 -10.87 8.29 -16.72
C PRO A 94 -12.28 8.02 -16.19
N LYS A 95 -12.85 9.00 -15.48
CA LYS A 95 -14.26 8.93 -15.07
C LYS A 95 -15.11 8.76 -16.33
N LYS A 96 -15.90 7.68 -16.41
CA LYS A 96 -16.97 7.59 -17.42
C LYS A 96 -17.90 8.78 -17.15
N LYS A 97 -18.03 9.68 -18.14
CA LYS A 97 -19.07 10.70 -18.08
C LYS A 97 -20.40 9.96 -18.05
N THR A 98 -21.16 10.13 -16.98
CA THR A 98 -22.56 9.70 -16.95
C THR A 98 -23.25 10.47 -18.07
N VAL A 99 -23.58 9.78 -19.16
CA VAL A 99 -24.52 10.33 -20.14
C VAL A 99 -25.84 10.32 -19.38
N ALA A 100 -26.36 11.50 -19.06
CA ALA A 100 -27.71 11.61 -18.55
C ALA A 100 -28.63 11.08 -19.66
N GLU A 101 -29.30 9.96 -19.41
CA GLU A 101 -30.39 9.50 -20.27
C GLU A 101 -31.52 10.53 -20.16
N GLU A 102 -31.86 11.16 -21.29
CA GLU A 102 -33.10 11.91 -21.49
C GLU A 102 -34.29 10.96 -21.71
#